data_AF-A0A8J6XNU5-F1
#
_entry.id   AF-A0A8J6XNU5-F1
#
_cell.length_a   1.000
_cell.length_b   1.000
_cell.length_c   1.000
_cell.angle_alpha   90.00
_cell.angle_beta   90.00
_cell.angle_gamma   90.00
#
_symmetry.space_group_name_H-M   'P 1'
#
loop_
_entity.id
_entity.type
_entity.pdbx_description
1 polymer ?
#
loop_
_entity_poly.entity_id
_entity_poly.type
_entity_poly.pdbx_seq_one_letter_code
_entity_poly.pdbx_strand_id
1 'polypeptide(L)'
;MFELLGYDKFHKLRKLDHRPSDIGFGSHISTGDINRFASRVRLAKNFRGINLQGYSQETTSGYDAFFLVFLTHSALELFMEINSLKLDTLGSLMTPYNPEKVIQEFIEKDKKKLLYNFLYERVNDKLKPKLSKCINCNSTNIAHISASIRHIFAHGELCAHSNRINPKNIYSICTSISDFLLNFMDAEFSKKIEEYYSNVYIDYVDMEAVCSPQGNCEALLAID
;
A
#
# COMPACT_ATOMS: atom_id res chain seq x y z
N MET A 1 3.94 15.69 -8.62
CA MET A 1 3.15 14.50 -9.01
C MET A 1 3.44 13.44 -7.95
N PHE A 2 2.44 12.84 -7.30
CA PHE A 2 2.69 11.81 -6.27
C PHE A 2 2.94 10.46 -6.96
N GLU A 3 4.21 10.12 -7.13
CA GLU A 3 4.65 8.82 -7.65
C GLU A 3 5.12 7.91 -6.50
N LEU A 4 5.35 6.62 -6.82
CA LEU A 4 6.06 5.73 -5.91
C LEU A 4 7.51 6.20 -5.79
N LEU A 5 7.99 6.31 -4.56
CA LEU A 5 9.39 6.51 -4.29
C LEU A 5 10.17 5.30 -4.86
N GLY A 6 11.38 5.55 -5.39
CA GLY A 6 12.18 4.54 -6.07
C GLY A 6 11.71 4.15 -7.49
N TYR A 7 10.55 4.61 -7.98
CA TYR A 7 10.06 4.23 -9.31
C TYR A 7 10.97 4.70 -10.45
N ASP A 8 11.55 5.90 -10.34
CA ASP A 8 12.55 6.40 -11.28
C ASP A 8 13.81 5.52 -11.30
N LYS A 9 14.27 5.09 -10.12
CA LYS A 9 15.42 4.18 -9.99
C LYS A 9 15.13 2.81 -10.58
N PHE A 10 13.92 2.30 -10.38
CA PHE A 10 13.46 1.08 -11.06
C PHE A 10 13.56 1.23 -12.59
N HIS A 11 13.11 2.34 -13.17
CA HIS A 11 13.25 2.58 -14.61
C HIS A 11 14.71 2.72 -15.06
N LYS A 12 15.59 3.31 -14.24
CA LYS A 12 17.04 3.33 -14.52
C LYS A 12 17.62 1.91 -14.56
N LEU A 13 17.30 1.07 -13.58
CA LEU A 13 17.72 -0.34 -13.55
C LEU A 13 17.21 -1.11 -14.77
N ARG A 14 15.99 -0.84 -15.22
CA ARG A 14 15.43 -1.44 -16.44
C ARG A 14 16.20 -1.05 -17.70
N LYS A 15 16.69 0.19 -17.79
CA LYS A 15 17.54 0.63 -18.92
C LYS A 15 18.90 -0.06 -18.93
N LEU A 16 19.36 -0.53 -17.77
CA LEU A 16 20.57 -1.34 -17.59
C LEU A 16 20.29 -2.86 -17.68
N ASP A 17 19.13 -3.24 -18.22
CA ASP A 17 18.70 -4.63 -18.44
C ASP A 17 18.48 -5.50 -17.18
N HIS A 18 18.46 -4.91 -15.98
CA HIS A 18 18.08 -5.64 -14.76
C HIS A 18 16.58 -5.96 -14.76
N ARG A 19 16.22 -7.20 -14.51
CA ARG A 19 14.82 -7.68 -14.47
C ARG A 19 14.25 -7.56 -13.06
N PRO A 20 12.91 -7.50 -12.89
CA PRO A 20 12.30 -7.46 -11.57
C PRO A 20 12.77 -8.60 -10.63
N SER A 21 12.96 -9.81 -11.18
CA SER A 21 13.49 -10.95 -10.41
C SER A 21 14.88 -10.69 -9.84
N ASP A 22 15.72 -9.96 -10.57
CA ASP A 22 17.10 -9.67 -10.16
C ASP A 22 17.09 -8.70 -8.96
N ILE A 23 16.07 -7.83 -8.87
CA ILE A 23 15.81 -6.88 -7.77
C ILE A 23 15.15 -7.57 -6.55
N GLY A 24 14.85 -8.87 -6.65
CA GLY A 24 14.20 -9.64 -5.58
C GLY A 24 12.68 -9.49 -5.54
N PHE A 25 12.04 -9.16 -6.67
CA PHE A 25 10.62 -9.43 -6.87
C PHE A 25 10.39 -10.90 -7.26
N GLY A 26 9.13 -11.34 -7.29
CA GLY A 26 8.79 -12.72 -7.66
C GLY A 26 9.35 -13.12 -9.03
N SER A 27 9.74 -14.38 -9.19
CA SER A 27 10.39 -14.87 -10.43
C SER A 27 9.51 -14.80 -11.68
N HIS A 28 8.19 -14.78 -11.52
CA HIS A 28 7.20 -14.67 -12.60
C HIS A 28 6.81 -13.22 -12.92
N ILE A 29 7.38 -12.23 -12.19
CA ILE A 29 6.96 -10.84 -12.24
C ILE A 29 7.64 -10.12 -13.41
N SER A 30 6.82 -9.51 -14.25
CA SER A 30 7.21 -8.69 -15.38
C SER A 30 7.29 -7.21 -15.01
N THR A 31 7.94 -6.40 -15.85
CA THR A 31 7.89 -4.93 -15.74
C THR A 31 6.46 -4.39 -15.84
N GLY A 32 5.60 -5.06 -16.61
CA GLY A 32 4.19 -4.71 -16.73
C GLY A 32 3.45 -4.81 -15.39
N ASP A 33 3.81 -5.78 -14.55
CA ASP A 33 3.22 -5.96 -13.21
C ASP A 33 3.61 -4.82 -12.27
N ILE A 34 4.89 -4.45 -12.27
CA ILE A 34 5.38 -3.29 -11.50
C ILE A 34 4.69 -2.00 -11.96
N ASN A 35 4.50 -1.81 -13.28
CA ASN A 35 3.80 -0.64 -13.82
C ASN A 35 2.31 -0.62 -13.44
N ARG A 36 1.65 -1.80 -13.40
CA ARG A 36 0.25 -1.92 -12.95
C ARG A 36 0.14 -1.56 -11.47
N PHE A 37 1.04 -2.08 -10.62
CA PHE A 37 1.14 -1.72 -9.21
C PHE A 37 1.32 -0.20 -9.03
N ALA A 38 2.33 0.39 -9.69
CA ALA A 38 2.60 1.82 -9.63
C ALA A 38 1.40 2.67 -10.06
N SER A 39 0.70 2.26 -11.12
CA SER A 39 -0.49 2.94 -11.60
C SER A 39 -1.64 2.89 -10.60
N ARG A 40 -1.83 1.77 -9.88
CA ARG A 40 -2.87 1.65 -8.84
C ARG A 40 -2.55 2.47 -7.60
N VAL A 41 -1.29 2.49 -7.15
CA VAL A 41 -0.87 3.38 -6.06
C VAL A 41 -1.09 4.84 -6.45
N ARG A 42 -0.69 5.23 -7.67
CA ARG A 42 -0.91 6.59 -8.16
C ARG A 42 -2.39 6.94 -8.22
N LEU A 43 -3.24 6.02 -8.69
CA LEU A 43 -4.69 6.23 -8.72
C LEU A 43 -5.25 6.47 -7.30
N ALA A 44 -4.89 5.63 -6.33
CA ALA A 44 -5.35 5.77 -4.95
C ALA A 44 -4.86 7.08 -4.30
N LYS A 45 -3.56 7.40 -4.39
CA LYS A 45 -2.98 8.65 -3.86
C LYS A 45 -3.61 9.93 -4.47
N ASN A 46 -4.03 9.85 -5.73
CA ASN A 46 -4.61 10.98 -6.46
C ASN A 46 -6.14 10.95 -6.50
N PHE A 47 -6.79 10.02 -5.81
CA PHE A 47 -8.24 10.03 -5.67
C PHE A 47 -8.68 11.26 -4.88
N ARG A 48 -9.69 11.98 -5.38
CA ARG A 48 -10.21 13.23 -4.78
C ARG A 48 -11.71 13.14 -4.44
N GLY A 49 -12.25 11.93 -4.47
CA GLY A 49 -13.67 11.68 -4.30
C GLY A 49 -14.39 11.45 -5.62
N ILE A 50 -15.65 11.05 -5.50
CA ILE A 50 -16.60 10.89 -6.60
C ILE A 50 -17.56 12.08 -6.65
N ASN A 51 -18.07 12.38 -7.85
CA ASN A 51 -19.09 13.39 -8.02
C ASN A 51 -20.47 12.71 -8.08
N LEU A 52 -21.30 12.92 -7.06
CA LEU A 52 -22.63 12.33 -6.93
C LEU A 52 -23.72 13.39 -6.92
N GLN A 53 -24.54 13.43 -7.98
CA GLN A 53 -25.68 14.34 -8.05
C GLN A 53 -26.83 13.88 -7.15
N GLY A 54 -27.37 14.79 -6.35
CA GLY A 54 -28.52 14.53 -5.47
C GLY A 54 -28.18 13.90 -4.11
N TYR A 55 -26.90 13.69 -3.83
CA TYR A 55 -26.41 13.16 -2.55
C TYR A 55 -25.96 14.31 -1.64
N SER A 56 -26.13 14.16 -0.33
CA SER A 56 -25.55 15.11 0.62
C SER A 56 -24.02 14.97 0.67
N GLN A 57 -23.33 16.03 1.06
CA GLN A 57 -21.87 16.01 1.22
C GLN A 57 -21.41 14.91 2.19
N GLU A 58 -22.13 14.74 3.30
CA GLU A 58 -21.85 13.71 4.29
C GLU A 58 -21.95 12.29 3.71
N THR A 59 -22.99 12.06 2.88
CA THR A 59 -23.18 10.77 2.22
C THR A 59 -22.07 10.52 1.19
N THR A 60 -21.71 11.55 0.43
CA THR A 60 -20.61 11.52 -0.55
C THR A 60 -19.29 11.18 0.13
N SER A 61 -18.97 11.83 1.26
CA SER A 61 -17.76 11.54 2.02
C SER A 61 -17.69 10.09 2.54
N GLY A 62 -18.83 9.49 2.89
CA GLY A 62 -18.89 8.07 3.24
C GLY A 62 -18.53 7.16 2.06
N TYR A 63 -19.04 7.47 0.86
CA TYR A 63 -18.68 6.72 -0.36
C TYR A 63 -17.23 6.96 -0.77
N ASP A 64 -16.74 8.20 -0.73
CA ASP A 64 -15.34 8.54 -1.01
C ASP A 64 -14.39 7.69 -0.17
N ALA A 65 -14.69 7.59 1.13
CA ALA A 65 -13.92 6.81 2.08
C ALA A 65 -13.85 5.31 1.71
N PHE A 66 -14.99 4.69 1.36
CA PHE A 66 -15.00 3.29 0.94
C PHE A 66 -14.33 3.08 -0.42
N PHE A 67 -14.51 3.99 -1.37
CA PHE A 67 -13.80 3.95 -2.65
C PHE A 67 -12.29 4.06 -2.46
N LEU A 68 -11.83 4.93 -1.56
CA LEU A 68 -10.41 5.07 -1.27
C LEU A 68 -9.82 3.77 -0.70
N VAL A 69 -10.50 3.11 0.24
CA VAL A 69 -10.08 1.79 0.75
C VAL A 69 -10.10 0.74 -0.36
N PHE A 70 -11.12 0.74 -1.21
CA PHE A 70 -11.21 -0.18 -2.35
C PHE A 70 -10.03 -0.01 -3.31
N LEU A 71 -9.73 1.22 -3.72
CA LEU A 71 -8.60 1.54 -4.61
C LEU A 71 -7.27 1.17 -3.95
N THR A 72 -7.09 1.52 -2.68
CA THR A 72 -5.87 1.21 -1.92
C THR A 72 -5.68 -0.30 -1.77
N HIS A 73 -6.74 -1.04 -1.45
CA HIS A 73 -6.66 -2.50 -1.33
C HIS A 73 -6.34 -3.16 -2.68
N SER A 74 -6.86 -2.62 -3.80
CA SER A 74 -6.49 -3.12 -5.13
C SER A 74 -5.00 -2.91 -5.45
N ALA A 75 -4.38 -1.83 -4.93
CA ALA A 75 -2.94 -1.64 -5.03
C ALA A 75 -2.18 -2.63 -4.12
N LEU A 76 -2.71 -2.92 -2.92
CA LEU A 76 -2.15 -3.88 -1.98
C LEU A 76 -2.15 -5.31 -2.53
N GLU A 77 -3.19 -5.70 -3.26
CA GLU A 77 -3.25 -7.00 -3.96
C GLU A 77 -2.08 -7.14 -4.93
N LEU A 78 -1.81 -6.11 -5.75
CA LEU A 78 -0.67 -6.11 -6.67
C LEU A 78 0.66 -6.04 -5.92
N PHE A 79 0.76 -5.27 -4.83
CA PHE A 79 1.97 -5.25 -3.99
C PHE A 79 2.30 -6.65 -3.45
N MET A 80 1.30 -7.41 -3.00
CA MET A 80 1.50 -8.78 -2.56
C MET A 80 1.93 -9.68 -3.71
N GLU A 81 1.28 -9.56 -4.88
CA GLU A 81 1.62 -10.32 -6.08
C GLU A 81 3.08 -10.12 -6.49
N ILE A 82 3.53 -8.87 -6.67
CA ILE A 82 4.90 -8.58 -7.12
C ILE A 82 5.97 -9.05 -6.13
N ASN A 83 5.62 -9.15 -4.84
CA ASN A 83 6.52 -9.64 -3.80
C ASN A 83 6.31 -11.13 -3.45
N SER A 84 5.39 -11.83 -4.13
CA SER A 84 5.00 -13.22 -3.81
C SER A 84 4.58 -13.40 -2.34
N LEU A 85 3.96 -12.37 -1.76
CA LEU A 85 3.48 -12.35 -0.38
C LEU A 85 2.04 -12.86 -0.28
N LYS A 86 1.66 -13.26 0.93
CA LYS A 86 0.27 -13.60 1.26
C LYS A 86 -0.27 -12.57 2.24
N LEU A 87 -1.59 -12.34 2.20
CA LEU A 87 -2.26 -11.39 3.09
C LEU A 87 -1.91 -11.63 4.56
N ASP A 88 -1.79 -12.89 4.99
CA ASP A 88 -1.53 -13.25 6.39
C ASP A 88 -0.09 -12.97 6.84
N THR A 89 0.86 -12.82 5.93
CA THR A 89 2.26 -12.53 6.25
C THR A 89 2.55 -11.03 6.38
N LEU A 90 1.60 -10.16 6.00
CA LEU A 90 1.81 -8.71 6.01
C LEU A 90 1.95 -8.13 7.43
N GLY A 91 1.34 -8.76 8.43
CA GLY A 91 1.37 -8.23 9.81
C GLY A 91 2.78 -8.00 10.35
N SER A 92 3.71 -8.94 10.11
CA SER A 92 5.10 -8.80 10.55
C SER A 92 5.88 -7.75 9.75
N LEU A 93 5.55 -7.56 8.47
CA LEU A 93 6.15 -6.52 7.64
C LEU A 93 5.64 -5.12 8.02
N MET A 94 4.41 -5.04 8.53
CA MET A 94 3.80 -3.79 8.96
C MET A 94 4.28 -3.32 10.33
N THR A 95 4.75 -4.20 11.21
CA THR A 95 5.17 -3.85 12.59
C THR A 95 6.09 -2.62 12.68
N PRO A 96 7.13 -2.46 11.85
CA PRO A 96 8.01 -1.27 11.90
C PRO A 96 7.30 0.06 11.60
N TYR A 97 6.10 0.01 11.02
CA TYR A 97 5.33 1.17 10.58
C TYR A 97 4.28 1.64 11.60
N ASN A 98 4.25 1.06 12.81
CA ASN A 98 3.31 1.39 13.90
C ASN A 98 1.81 1.22 13.54
N PRO A 99 1.39 0.06 13.02
CA PRO A 99 0.00 -0.21 12.63
C PRO A 99 -0.99 -0.11 13.80
N GLU A 100 -0.52 -0.26 15.03
CA GLU A 100 -1.34 -0.16 16.23
C GLU A 100 -2.07 1.19 16.33
N LYS A 101 -1.44 2.28 15.86
CA LYS A 101 -2.08 3.61 15.87
C LYS A 101 -3.35 3.65 15.03
N VAL A 102 -3.33 3.03 13.85
CA VAL A 102 -4.49 2.94 12.94
C VAL A 102 -5.58 2.05 13.54
N ILE A 103 -5.18 0.95 14.19
CA ILE A 103 -6.12 0.06 14.88
C ILE A 103 -6.79 0.78 16.05
N GLN A 104 -6.03 1.55 16.85
CA GLN A 104 -6.60 2.35 17.93
C GLN A 104 -7.54 3.42 17.40
N GLU A 105 -7.18 4.11 16.31
CA GLU A 105 -8.09 5.07 15.67
C GLU A 105 -9.39 4.39 15.22
N PHE A 106 -9.31 3.20 14.64
CA PHE A 106 -10.50 2.41 14.30
C PHE A 106 -11.40 2.21 15.53
N ILE A 107 -10.83 1.72 16.63
CA ILE A 107 -11.56 1.40 17.86
C ILE A 107 -12.17 2.68 18.48
N GLU A 108 -11.42 3.78 18.50
CA GLU A 108 -11.86 5.05 19.05
C GLU A 108 -12.98 5.72 18.24
N LYS A 109 -12.96 5.56 16.91
CA LYS A 109 -13.98 6.13 16.01
C LYS A 109 -15.21 5.23 15.88
N ASP A 110 -15.06 3.93 16.12
CA ASP A 110 -16.16 2.96 16.15
C ASP A 110 -16.48 2.46 17.57
N LYS A 111 -16.59 3.37 18.56
CA LYS A 111 -16.84 3.01 19.98
C LYS A 111 -18.05 2.09 20.20
N LYS A 112 -19.08 2.26 19.37
CA LYS A 112 -20.32 1.47 19.42
C LYS A 112 -20.23 0.16 18.62
N LYS A 113 -19.07 -0.12 18.01
CA LYS A 113 -18.79 -1.28 17.16
C LYS A 113 -19.77 -1.44 16.01
N LEU A 114 -20.32 -0.33 15.50
CA LEU A 114 -21.34 -0.37 14.46
C LEU A 114 -20.73 -0.80 13.13
N LEU A 115 -19.56 -0.27 12.78
CA LEU A 115 -18.84 -0.71 11.58
C LEU A 115 -18.28 -2.12 11.77
N TYR A 116 -17.61 -2.38 12.89
CA TYR A 116 -17.06 -3.70 13.19
C TYR A 116 -18.10 -4.81 13.11
N ASN A 117 -19.24 -4.67 13.81
CA ASN A 117 -20.28 -5.69 13.80
C ASN A 117 -20.87 -5.86 12.40
N PHE A 118 -21.09 -4.75 11.67
CA PHE A 118 -21.61 -4.80 10.31
C PHE A 118 -20.69 -5.59 9.37
N LEU A 119 -19.38 -5.34 9.44
CA LEU A 119 -18.37 -6.07 8.68
C LEU A 119 -18.31 -7.54 9.14
N TYR A 120 -18.20 -7.78 10.44
CA TYR A 120 -18.03 -9.12 11.02
C TYR A 120 -19.18 -10.06 10.66
N GLU A 121 -20.41 -9.57 10.64
CA GLU A 121 -21.59 -10.36 10.27
C GLU A 121 -21.59 -10.79 8.81
N ARG A 122 -20.97 -10.02 7.92
CA ARG A 122 -21.11 -10.17 6.45
C ARG A 122 -19.86 -10.69 5.76
N VAL A 123 -18.68 -10.57 6.38
CA VAL A 123 -17.46 -11.13 5.79
C VAL A 123 -17.48 -12.65 5.87
N ASN A 124 -16.77 -13.29 4.94
CA ASN A 124 -16.60 -14.74 4.96
C ASN A 124 -15.91 -15.26 6.25
N ASP A 125 -16.13 -16.53 6.55
CA ASP A 125 -15.62 -17.16 7.79
C ASP A 125 -14.09 -17.19 7.90
N LYS A 126 -13.37 -17.03 6.79
CA LYS A 126 -11.89 -16.92 6.82
C LYS A 126 -11.44 -15.54 7.30
N LEU A 127 -12.21 -14.48 7.04
CA LEU A 127 -11.88 -13.10 7.44
C LEU A 127 -12.38 -12.75 8.84
N LYS A 128 -13.48 -13.33 9.31
CA LYS A 128 -14.02 -13.09 10.67
C LYS A 128 -12.97 -13.15 11.79
N PRO A 129 -12.22 -14.27 11.98
CA PRO A 129 -11.25 -14.36 13.06
C PRO A 129 -10.07 -13.38 12.88
N LYS A 130 -9.76 -13.00 11.64
CA LYS A 130 -8.67 -12.07 11.32
C LYS A 130 -9.05 -10.63 11.67
N LEU A 131 -10.28 -10.23 11.30
CA LEU A 131 -10.86 -8.95 11.68
C LEU A 131 -10.95 -8.82 13.21
N SER A 132 -11.47 -9.84 13.90
CA SER A 132 -11.53 -9.84 15.37
C SER A 132 -10.17 -9.72 16.03
N LYS A 133 -9.13 -10.39 15.49
CA LYS A 133 -7.77 -10.25 16.02
C LYS A 133 -7.26 -8.81 15.94
N CYS A 134 -7.52 -8.10 14.84
CA CYS A 134 -7.14 -6.69 14.72
C CYS A 134 -7.87 -5.83 15.76
N ILE A 135 -9.19 -5.95 15.87
CA ILE A 135 -9.99 -5.12 16.79
C ILE A 135 -9.72 -5.43 18.27
N ASN A 136 -9.33 -6.67 18.58
CA ASN A 136 -8.89 -7.06 19.92
C ASN A 136 -7.40 -6.75 20.18
N CYS A 137 -6.72 -6.01 19.30
CA CYS A 137 -5.29 -5.67 19.40
C CYS A 137 -4.36 -6.89 19.47
N ASN A 138 -4.78 -8.03 18.92
CA ASN A 138 -4.02 -9.28 18.84
C ASN A 138 -3.39 -9.51 17.46
N SER A 139 -3.51 -8.54 16.55
CA SER A 139 -2.85 -8.55 15.24
C SER A 139 -2.62 -7.13 14.77
N THR A 140 -1.47 -6.91 14.14
CA THR A 140 -1.04 -5.66 13.52
C THR A 140 -1.39 -5.56 12.03
N ASN A 141 -2.09 -6.56 11.50
CA ASN A 141 -2.31 -6.69 10.06
C ASN A 141 -3.52 -5.89 9.59
N ILE A 142 -3.33 -4.59 9.39
CA ILE A 142 -4.36 -3.65 8.89
C ILE A 142 -4.95 -4.10 7.55
N ALA A 143 -4.22 -4.89 6.76
CA ALA A 143 -4.71 -5.44 5.50
C ALA A 143 -5.99 -6.27 5.70
N HIS A 144 -6.15 -6.97 6.83
CA HIS A 144 -7.38 -7.71 7.14
C HIS A 144 -8.59 -6.78 7.30
N ILE A 145 -8.42 -5.60 7.88
CA ILE A 145 -9.50 -4.60 8.00
C ILE A 145 -9.87 -4.08 6.60
N SER A 146 -8.88 -3.69 5.80
CA SER A 146 -9.11 -3.19 4.44
C SER A 146 -9.76 -4.26 3.53
N ALA A 147 -9.36 -5.53 3.66
CA ALA A 147 -9.96 -6.66 2.94
C ALA A 147 -11.44 -6.83 3.29
N SER A 148 -11.78 -6.73 4.59
CA SER A 148 -13.17 -6.78 5.06
C SER A 148 -14.01 -5.64 4.48
N ILE A 149 -13.53 -4.39 4.54
CA ILE A 149 -14.25 -3.24 3.98
C ILE A 149 -14.43 -3.40 2.46
N ARG A 150 -13.34 -3.71 1.73
CA ARG A 150 -13.36 -3.92 0.27
C ARG A 150 -14.34 -5.02 -0.12
N HIS A 151 -14.37 -6.13 0.61
CA HIS A 151 -15.26 -7.26 0.33
C HIS A 151 -16.73 -6.83 0.40
N ILE A 152 -17.14 -6.22 1.50
CA ILE A 152 -18.56 -5.84 1.71
C ILE A 152 -18.97 -4.68 0.81
N PHE A 153 -18.07 -3.73 0.58
CA PHE A 153 -18.31 -2.62 -0.35
C PHE A 153 -18.46 -3.09 -1.80
N ALA A 154 -17.59 -4.00 -2.27
CA ALA A 154 -17.66 -4.54 -3.63
C ALA A 154 -18.93 -5.36 -3.89
N HIS A 155 -19.52 -5.95 -2.84
CA HIS A 155 -20.82 -6.63 -2.91
C HIS A 155 -22.03 -5.69 -2.83
N GLY A 156 -21.81 -4.38 -2.65
CA GLY A 156 -22.88 -3.37 -2.61
C GLY A 156 -23.64 -3.29 -1.29
N GLU A 157 -23.18 -4.01 -0.25
CA GLU A 157 -23.85 -4.05 1.05
C GLU A 157 -23.43 -2.89 1.97
N LEU A 158 -22.20 -2.38 1.78
CA LEU A 158 -21.69 -1.24 2.54
C LEU A 158 -22.06 0.08 1.83
N CYS A 159 -22.90 0.88 2.46
CA CYS A 159 -23.28 2.22 2.01
C CYS A 159 -23.01 3.25 3.10
N ALA A 160 -23.02 4.54 2.74
CA ALA A 160 -22.61 5.62 3.64
C ALA A 160 -23.41 5.68 4.97
N HIS A 161 -24.65 5.17 4.99
CA HIS A 161 -25.51 5.12 6.18
C HIS A 161 -25.75 3.70 6.71
N SER A 162 -24.98 2.70 6.24
CA SER A 162 -25.09 1.33 6.74
C SER A 162 -25.03 1.31 8.26
N ASN A 163 -25.95 0.59 8.90
CA ASN A 163 -25.99 0.37 10.34
C ASN A 163 -25.94 1.65 11.22
N ARG A 164 -26.44 2.79 10.72
CA ARG A 164 -26.43 4.09 11.42
C ARG A 164 -25.01 4.56 11.81
N ILE A 165 -23.99 4.12 11.08
CA ILE A 165 -22.62 4.53 11.33
C ILE A 165 -22.47 6.01 10.95
N ASN A 166 -21.73 6.77 11.75
CA ASN A 166 -21.45 8.17 11.47
C ASN A 166 -20.49 8.30 10.27
N PRO A 167 -20.88 8.96 9.17
CA PRO A 167 -20.04 9.08 7.97
C PRO A 167 -18.71 9.79 8.20
N LYS A 168 -18.63 10.73 9.17
CA LYS A 168 -17.34 11.36 9.54
C LYS A 168 -16.39 10.36 10.18
N ASN A 169 -16.91 9.44 10.99
CA ASN A 169 -16.10 8.39 11.59
C ASN A 169 -15.65 7.40 10.51
N ILE A 170 -16.53 7.02 9.58
CA ILE A 170 -16.16 6.21 8.40
C ILE A 170 -15.00 6.84 7.65
N TYR A 171 -15.11 8.15 7.37
CA TYR A 171 -14.07 8.88 6.65
C TYR A 171 -12.73 8.81 7.38
N SER A 172 -12.68 9.14 8.68
CA SER A 172 -11.46 9.06 9.50
C SER A 172 -10.85 7.65 9.48
N ILE A 173 -11.66 6.63 9.71
CA ILE A 173 -11.21 5.23 9.74
C ILE A 173 -10.62 4.81 8.40
N CYS A 174 -11.35 5.03 7.32
CA CYS A 174 -10.97 4.57 5.98
C CYS A 174 -9.76 5.33 5.43
N THR A 175 -9.66 6.63 5.70
CA THR A 175 -8.50 7.44 5.30
C THR A 175 -7.25 7.01 6.08
N SER A 176 -7.34 6.85 7.40
CA SER A 176 -6.23 6.35 8.24
C SER A 176 -5.71 4.98 7.78
N ILE A 177 -6.62 4.03 7.48
CA ILE A 177 -6.26 2.73 6.89
C ILE A 177 -5.57 2.90 5.53
N SER A 178 -6.14 3.73 4.65
CA SER A 178 -5.63 3.88 3.28
C SER A 178 -4.27 4.57 3.25
N ASP A 179 -4.09 5.64 4.01
CA ASP A 179 -2.84 6.38 4.12
C ASP A 179 -1.73 5.48 4.69
N PHE A 180 -2.03 4.71 5.74
CA PHE A 180 -1.09 3.74 6.27
C PHE A 180 -0.65 2.73 5.21
N LEU A 181 -1.60 2.10 4.51
CA LEU A 181 -1.29 1.06 3.53
C LEU A 181 -0.52 1.62 2.33
N LEU A 182 -0.87 2.82 1.85
CA LEU A 182 -0.16 3.49 0.77
C LEU A 182 1.28 3.82 1.17
N ASN A 183 1.49 4.35 2.38
CA ASN A 183 2.82 4.66 2.88
C ASN A 183 3.66 3.40 3.11
N PHE A 184 3.06 2.34 3.66
CA PHE A 184 3.69 1.03 3.83
C PHE A 184 4.16 0.45 2.49
N MET A 185 3.29 0.39 1.49
CA MET A 185 3.63 -0.14 0.16
C MET A 185 4.74 0.68 -0.51
N ASP A 186 4.67 2.00 -0.39
CA ASP A 186 5.67 2.92 -0.96
C ASP A 186 7.04 2.75 -0.30
N ALA A 187 7.07 2.68 1.03
CA ALA A 187 8.30 2.49 1.79
C ALA A 187 8.96 1.14 1.51
N GLU A 188 8.19 0.04 1.50
CA GLU A 188 8.74 -1.30 1.22
C GLU A 188 9.22 -1.43 -0.24
N PHE A 189 8.47 -0.87 -1.19
CA PHE A 189 8.90 -0.82 -2.58
C PHE A 189 10.20 -0.04 -2.73
N SER A 190 10.26 1.16 -2.15
CA SER A 190 11.44 2.02 -2.19
C SER A 190 12.65 1.34 -1.58
N LYS A 191 12.51 0.80 -0.37
CA LYS A 191 13.58 0.10 0.34
C LYS A 191 14.21 -0.98 -0.53
N LYS A 192 13.39 -1.82 -1.16
CA LYS A 192 13.86 -2.88 -2.05
C LYS A 192 14.61 -2.33 -3.27
N ILE A 193 14.08 -1.29 -3.91
CA ILE A 193 14.76 -0.66 -5.05
C ILE A 193 16.10 -0.05 -4.61
N GLU A 194 16.13 0.67 -3.50
CA GLU A 194 17.34 1.34 -2.98
C GLU A 194 18.43 0.36 -2.58
N GLU A 195 18.08 -0.71 -1.87
CA GLU A 195 19.01 -1.77 -1.49
C GLU A 195 19.68 -2.38 -2.71
N TYR A 196 18.90 -2.72 -3.75
CA TYR A 196 19.46 -3.27 -4.97
C TYR A 196 20.27 -2.25 -5.78
N TYR A 197 19.73 -1.04 -5.95
CA TYR A 197 20.38 0.03 -6.71
C TYR A 197 21.75 0.38 -6.14
N SER A 198 21.86 0.45 -4.81
CA SER A 198 23.12 0.76 -4.13
C SER A 198 24.17 -0.33 -4.35
N ASN A 199 23.78 -1.61 -4.31
CA ASN A 199 24.70 -2.72 -4.57
C ASN A 199 25.22 -2.69 -6.02
N VAL A 200 24.34 -2.48 -6.99
CA VAL A 200 24.73 -2.36 -8.40
C VAL A 200 25.66 -1.16 -8.62
N TYR A 201 25.38 -0.01 -8.01
CA TYR A 201 26.20 1.18 -8.19
C TYR A 201 27.61 1.03 -7.59
N ILE A 202 27.74 0.36 -6.43
CA ILE A 202 29.04 0.03 -5.83
C ILE A 202 29.84 -0.88 -6.78
N ASP A 203 29.20 -1.92 -7.33
CA ASP A 203 29.87 -2.85 -8.26
C ASP A 203 30.38 -2.16 -9.53
N TYR A 204 29.67 -1.15 -10.06
CA TYR A 204 30.12 -0.35 -11.20
C TYR A 204 31.33 0.52 -10.86
N VAL A 205 31.33 1.18 -9.69
CA VAL A 205 32.44 2.02 -9.25
C VAL A 205 33.70 1.19 -8.97
N ASP A 206 33.54 0.01 -8.36
CA ASP A 206 34.65 -0.91 -8.11
C ASP A 206 35.19 -1.52 -9.42
N MET A 207 34.34 -1.82 -10.41
CA MET A 207 34.79 -2.24 -11.74
C MET A 207 35.56 -1.14 -12.48
N GLU A 208 35.10 0.11 -12.47
CA GLU A 208 35.85 1.23 -13.06
C GLU A 208 37.19 1.48 -12.35
N ALA A 209 37.25 1.31 -11.04
CA ALA A 209 38.48 1.43 -10.26
C ALA A 209 39.49 0.31 -10.58
N VAL A 210 39.03 -0.93 -10.85
CA VAL A 210 39.90 -2.07 -11.22
C VAL A 210 40.31 -2.01 -12.70
N CYS A 211 39.48 -1.44 -13.57
CA CYS A 211 39.74 -1.30 -15.00
C CYS A 211 40.52 -0.05 -15.40
N SER A 212 41.20 0.64 -14.46
CA SER A 212 42.09 1.76 -14.77
C SER A 212 43.58 1.33 -14.77
N PRO A 213 44.12 0.80 -15.89
CA PRO A 213 45.54 0.52 -16.02
C PRO A 213 46.29 1.76 -16.48
N GLN A 214 46.35 2.79 -15.64
CA GLN A 214 47.40 3.83 -15.62
C GLN A 214 47.01 4.86 -14.57
N GLY A 215 47.82 4.92 -13.51
CA GLY A 215 47.65 5.92 -12.45
C GLY A 215 47.70 7.33 -13.03
N ASN A 216 46.55 8.00 -13.02
CA ASN A 216 46.43 9.43 -12.90
C ASN A 216 45.13 9.72 -12.16
N CYS A 217 45.26 10.14 -10.89
CA CYS A 217 44.18 10.77 -10.15
C CYS A 217 43.89 12.14 -10.78
N GLU A 218 42.81 12.25 -11.55
CA GLU A 218 42.12 13.53 -11.72
C GLU A 218 40.70 13.39 -11.16
N ALA A 219 40.44 14.20 -10.13
CA ALA A 219 39.13 14.38 -9.56
C ALA A 219 38.22 15.07 -10.60
N LEU A 220 37.25 14.33 -11.13
CA LEU A 220 36.15 14.94 -11.87
C LEU A 220 35.07 15.39 -10.89
N LEU A 221 35.19 16.66 -10.52
CA LEU A 221 34.14 17.49 -9.95
C LEU A 221 33.03 17.70 -11.00
N ALA A 222 31.79 17.63 -10.50
CA ALA A 222 30.58 18.36 -10.92
C ALA A 222 30.03 18.14 -12.33
N ILE A 223 28.78 17.65 -12.42
CA ILE A 223 27.76 18.17 -13.35
C ILE A 223 26.38 18.16 -12.66
N ASP A 224 25.65 19.26 -12.87
CA ASP A 224 24.34 19.69 -12.34
C ASP A 224 23.16 18.69 -12.39
#